data_AF-A0A0D7AB03-F1
#
_entry.id   AF-A0A0D7AB03-F1
#
_cell.length_a   1.000
_cell.length_b   1.000
_cell.length_c   1.000
_cell.angle_alpha   90.00
_cell.angle_beta   90.00
_cell.angle_gamma   90.00
#
_symmetry.space_group_name_H-M   'P 1'
#
loop_
_entity.id
_entity.type
_entity.pdbx_description
1 polymer ?
#
loop_
_entity_poly.entity_id
_entity_poly.type
_entity_poly.pdbx_seq_one_letter_code
_entity_poly.pdbx_strand_id
1 'polypeptide(L)'
;MYRLRICTPSKETRAHPARSWDAWHLALGHMNPAAVRRLKSSGMVDGMDVDKTSESHQCTPCIQGKDHVKSFPKASKRMYKEIGDIVYTDLWGPARTRGVRGDYYFISFTD
;
A
#
# COMPACT_ATOMS: atom_id res chain seq x y z
N MET A 1 16.66 18.78 12.29
CA MET A 1 15.47 19.33 11.61
C MET A 1 15.90 19.69 10.19
N TYR A 2 15.61 18.85 9.20
CA TYR A 2 16.14 19.04 7.84
C TYR A 2 15.22 19.97 7.06
N ARG A 3 15.70 21.18 6.74
CA ARG A 3 14.99 22.17 5.91
C ARG A 3 15.37 21.89 4.46
N LEU A 4 14.43 21.36 3.67
CA LEU A 4 14.61 21.23 2.23
C LEU A 4 14.78 22.64 1.65
N ARG A 5 15.98 22.96 1.13
CA ARG A 5 16.22 24.20 0.38
C ARG A 5 15.57 24.04 -0.99
N ILE A 6 14.38 24.62 -1.15
CA ILE A 6 13.73 24.77 -2.46
C ILE A 6 14.35 26.01 -3.11
N CYS A 7 14.88 25.84 -4.32
CA CYS A 7 15.41 26.93 -5.14
C CYS A 7 14.27 27.92 -5.44
N THR A 8 14.45 29.20 -5.14
CA THR A 8 13.44 30.23 -5.42
C THR A 8 13.30 30.41 -6.94
N PRO A 9 12.09 30.32 -7.52
CA PRO A 9 11.92 30.51 -8.95
C PRO A 9 12.04 31.99 -9.34
N SER A 10 12.67 32.24 -10.48
CA SER A 10 12.61 33.50 -11.20
C SER A 10 11.15 33.83 -11.53
N LYS A 11 10.80 35.12 -11.49
CA LYS A 11 9.45 35.64 -11.77
C LYS A 11 9.10 35.57 -13.26
N GLU A 12 9.03 34.37 -13.83
CA GLU A 12 8.45 34.14 -15.15
C GLU A 12 7.19 33.29 -14.99
N THR A 13 6.05 33.96 -14.74
CA THR A 13 4.74 33.33 -14.66
C THR A 13 4.23 33.05 -16.07
N ARG A 14 4.63 31.91 -16.65
CA ARG A 14 3.80 31.29 -17.70
C ARG A 14 2.53 30.79 -17.02
N ALA A 15 1.38 31.36 -17.37
CA ALA A 15 0.09 30.90 -16.88
C ALA A 15 -0.17 29.48 -17.39
N HIS A 16 0.21 28.49 -16.59
CA HIS A 16 -0.18 27.12 -16.84
C HIS A 16 -1.64 26.94 -16.38
N PRO A 17 -2.49 26.26 -17.17
CA PRO A 17 -3.86 26.02 -16.76
C PRO A 17 -3.90 25.23 -15.46
N ALA A 18 -4.93 25.51 -14.64
CA ALA A 18 -5.18 24.79 -13.40
C ALA A 18 -5.17 23.27 -13.64
N ARG A 19 -4.47 22.52 -12.80
CA ARG A 19 -4.41 21.06 -12.91
C ARG A 19 -5.53 20.42 -12.10
N SER A 20 -5.97 19.23 -12.49
CA SER A 20 -6.91 18.45 -11.69
C SER A 20 -6.27 17.93 -10.40
N TRP A 21 -7.10 17.49 -9.44
CA TRP A 21 -6.61 16.83 -8.23
C TRP A 21 -5.75 15.59 -8.54
N ASP A 22 -6.15 14.81 -9.54
CA ASP A 22 -5.42 13.61 -9.93
C ASP A 22 -4.07 13.93 -10.59
N ALA A 23 -4.00 15.00 -11.39
CA ALA A 23 -2.73 15.45 -11.94
C ALA A 23 -1.75 15.90 -10.85
N TRP A 24 -2.24 16.57 -9.80
CA TRP A 24 -1.41 16.90 -8.63
C TRP A 24 -1.04 15.66 -7.81
N HIS A 25 -1.96 14.72 -7.63
CA HIS A 25 -1.70 13.43 -6.99
C HIS A 25 -0.55 12.67 -7.69
N LEU A 26 -0.57 12.60 -9.02
CA LEU A 26 0.49 11.98 -9.82
C LEU A 26 1.81 12.77 -9.74
N ALA A 27 1.77 14.09 -9.91
CA ALA A 27 2.95 14.95 -9.88
C ALA A 27 3.67 14.93 -8.52
N LEU A 28 2.93 14.72 -7.43
CA LEU A 28 3.46 14.61 -6.07
C LEU A 28 3.81 13.17 -5.68
N GLY A 29 3.94 12.26 -6.65
CA GLY A 29 4.40 10.89 -6.43
C GLY A 29 3.36 10.02 -5.74
N HIS A 30 2.11 10.10 -6.20
CA HIS A 30 0.99 9.32 -5.65
C HIS A 30 0.71 9.63 -4.16
N MET A 31 0.88 10.89 -3.76
CA MET A 31 0.58 11.36 -2.41
C MET A 31 -0.91 11.17 -2.10
N ASN A 32 -1.25 10.80 -0.85
CA ASN A 32 -2.65 10.64 -0.42
C ASN A 32 -3.51 11.86 -0.87
N PRO A 33 -4.64 11.66 -1.59
CA PRO A 33 -5.49 12.77 -2.05
C PRO A 33 -5.90 13.76 -0.95
N ALA A 34 -6.11 13.29 0.28
CA ALA A 34 -6.40 14.17 1.42
C ALA A 34 -5.20 15.06 1.79
N ALA A 35 -3.98 14.55 1.69
CA ALA A 35 -2.76 15.33 1.90
C ALA A 35 -2.55 16.36 0.78
N VAL A 36 -2.83 16.01 -0.48
CA VAL A 36 -2.81 16.95 -1.61
C VAL A 36 -3.78 18.11 -1.38
N ARG A 37 -5.02 17.82 -0.93
CA ARG A 37 -5.99 18.86 -0.56
C ARG A 37 -5.48 19.74 0.59
N ARG A 38 -4.85 19.13 1.60
CA ARG A 38 -4.28 19.85 2.74
C ARG A 38 -3.16 20.81 2.33
N LEU A 39 -2.30 20.42 1.39
CA LEU A 39 -1.24 21.28 0.85
C LEU A 39 -1.84 22.56 0.25
N LYS A 40 -2.91 22.44 -0.53
CA LYS A 40 -3.60 23.58 -1.13
C LYS A 40 -4.32 24.43 -0.08
N SER A 41 -5.09 23.82 0.81
CA SER A 41 -5.90 24.55 1.80
C SER A 41 -5.05 25.26 2.86
N SER A 42 -3.87 24.72 3.17
CA SER A 42 -2.94 25.30 4.15
C SER A 42 -1.92 26.25 3.51
N GLY A 43 -2.00 26.50 2.20
CA GLY A 43 -1.07 27.40 1.49
C GLY A 43 0.40 26.97 1.57
N MET A 44 0.67 25.66 1.66
CA MET A 44 2.03 25.14 1.88
C MET A 44 2.89 25.07 0.62
N VAL A 45 2.30 25.29 -0.55
CA VAL A 45 2.95 25.16 -1.86
C VAL A 45 2.61 26.37 -2.72
N ASP A 46 3.64 27.11 -3.12
CA ASP A 46 3.52 28.22 -4.06
C ASP A 46 3.23 27.71 -5.48
N GLY A 47 2.36 28.39 -6.21
CA GLY A 47 2.03 28.04 -7.60
C GLY A 47 1.15 26.80 -7.77
N MET A 48 0.59 26.24 -6.69
CA MET A 48 -0.36 25.13 -6.79
C MET A 48 -1.73 25.62 -7.24
N ASP A 49 -1.97 25.67 -8.56
CA ASP A 49 -3.29 25.97 -9.13
C ASP A 49 -4.08 24.69 -9.40
N VAL A 50 -5.32 24.65 -8.88
CA VAL A 50 -6.17 23.45 -8.89
C VAL A 50 -7.54 23.78 -9.43
N ASP A 51 -7.98 23.00 -10.43
CA ASP A 51 -9.36 23.03 -10.90
C ASP A 51 -10.27 22.43 -9.82
N LYS A 52 -11.03 23.29 -9.14
CA LYS A 52 -11.94 22.90 -8.06
C LYS A 52 -13.14 22.09 -8.54
N THR A 53 -13.44 22.12 -9.84
CA THR A 53 -14.53 21.32 -10.43
C THR A 53 -14.10 19.88 -10.70
N SER A 54 -12.78 19.62 -10.75
CA SER A 54 -12.26 18.27 -10.90
C SER A 54 -12.57 17.42 -9.67
N GLU A 55 -12.92 16.16 -9.90
CA GLU A 55 -13.04 15.16 -8.86
C GLU A 55 -11.70 14.41 -8.70
N SER A 56 -11.53 13.75 -7.55
CA SER A 56 -10.40 12.84 -7.34
C SER A 56 -10.87 11.41 -7.56
N HIS A 57 -10.21 10.68 -8.45
CA HIS A 57 -10.58 9.31 -8.79
C HIS A 57 -9.75 8.28 -8.02
N GLN A 58 -10.21 7.02 -8.11
CA GLN A 58 -9.47 5.88 -7.58
C GLN A 58 -8.22 5.61 -8.43
N CYS A 59 -7.05 5.82 -7.84
CA CYS A 59 -5.78 5.57 -8.49
C CYS A 59 -5.41 4.08 -8.40
N THR A 60 -5.51 3.33 -9.51
CA THR A 60 -5.18 1.89 -9.57
C THR A 60 -3.78 1.54 -9.03
N PRO A 61 -2.70 2.26 -9.40
CA PRO A 61 -1.37 2.03 -8.82
C PRO A 61 -1.33 2.20 -7.29
N CYS A 62 -2.09 3.16 -6.75
CA CYS A 62 -2.17 3.34 -5.29
C CYS A 62 -2.91 2.19 -4.63
N ILE A 63 -4.00 1.72 -5.23
CA ILE A 63 -4.75 0.58 -4.69
C ILE A 63 -3.85 -0.65 -4.65
N GLN A 64 -3.14 -0.93 -5.75
CA GLN A 64 -2.25 -2.10 -5.83
C GLN A 64 -1.03 -1.99 -4.91
N GLY A 65 -0.48 -0.78 -4.71
CA GLY A 65 0.77 -0.58 -3.97
C GLY A 65 0.63 -0.10 -2.52
N LYS A 66 -0.53 0.44 -2.12
CA LYS A 66 -0.75 1.05 -0.81
C LYS A 66 -2.00 0.56 -0.09
N ASP A 67 -2.91 -0.13 -0.77
CA ASP A 67 -4.09 -0.64 -0.07
C ASP A 67 -3.69 -1.74 0.90
N HIS A 68 -4.35 -1.75 2.05
CA HIS A 68 -4.11 -2.72 3.08
C HIS A 68 -4.93 -3.98 2.81
N VAL A 69 -4.36 -5.14 3.12
CA VAL A 69 -5.14 -6.37 3.16
C VAL A 69 -6.20 -6.22 4.25
N LYS A 70 -7.46 -6.54 3.92
CA LYS A 70 -8.54 -6.58 4.92
C LYS A 70 -8.13 -7.49 6.08
N SER A 71 -8.52 -7.13 7.30
CA SER A 71 -8.23 -7.93 8.48
C SER A 71 -8.71 -9.38 8.30
N PHE A 72 -7.84 -10.34 8.60
CA PHE A 72 -8.23 -11.74 8.65
C PHE A 72 -9.24 -11.98 9.79
N PRO A 73 -10.18 -12.92 9.64
CA PRO A 73 -11.07 -13.33 10.73
C PRO A 73 -10.26 -13.76 11.96
N LYS A 74 -10.72 -13.37 13.16
CA LYS A 74 -10.05 -13.74 14.42
C LYS A 74 -10.20 -15.22 14.77
N ALA A 75 -11.21 -15.88 14.22
CA ALA A 75 -11.49 -17.29 14.46
C ALA A 75 -11.68 -18.01 13.12
N SER A 76 -11.27 -19.28 13.09
CA SER A 76 -11.57 -20.18 11.98
C SER A 76 -13.08 -20.39 11.88
N LYS A 77 -13.60 -20.45 10.64
CA LYS A 77 -14.96 -20.90 10.39
C LYS A 77 -15.12 -22.42 10.54
N ARG A 78 -14.01 -23.15 10.47
CA ARG A 78 -13.98 -24.60 10.57
C ARG A 78 -13.90 -24.98 12.05
N MET A 79 -14.92 -25.67 12.54
CA MET A 79 -15.04 -26.16 13.91
C MET A 79 -14.90 -27.68 13.92
N TYR A 80 -14.18 -28.22 14.90
CA TYR A 80 -14.14 -29.65 15.21
C TYR A 80 -15.06 -29.90 16.42
N LYS A 81 -15.68 -31.07 16.49
CA LYS A 81 -16.53 -31.51 17.60
C LYS A 81 -15.97 -32.75 18.29
N GLU A 82 -15.32 -33.62 17.52
CA GLU A 82 -14.75 -34.87 17.99
C GLU A 82 -13.31 -35.05 17.48
N ILE A 83 -12.57 -35.95 18.13
CA ILE A 83 -11.23 -36.38 17.70
C ILE A 83 -11.34 -37.00 16.31
N GLY A 84 -10.49 -36.59 15.38
CA GLY A 84 -10.49 -37.07 13.99
C GLY A 84 -11.30 -36.21 13.01
N ASP A 85 -12.03 -35.18 13.46
CA ASP A 85 -12.85 -34.34 12.58
C ASP A 85 -12.02 -33.54 11.56
N ILE A 86 -10.82 -33.12 11.95
CA ILE A 86 -9.95 -32.28 11.12
C ILE A 86 -8.49 -32.65 11.39
N VAL A 87 -7.82 -33.24 10.39
CA VAL A 87 -6.37 -33.37 10.39
C VAL A 87 -5.74 -32.25 9.56
N TYR A 88 -4.91 -31.43 10.19
CA TYR A 88 -4.04 -30.47 9.51
C TYR A 88 -2.76 -31.17 9.09
N THR A 89 -2.37 -30.96 7.83
CA THR A 89 -1.12 -31.50 7.31
C THR A 89 -0.25 -30.36 6.80
N ASP A 90 1.04 -30.41 7.13
CA ASP A 90 2.02 -29.47 6.64
C ASP A 90 3.24 -30.22 6.12
N LEU A 91 3.75 -29.79 4.97
CA LEU A 91 4.92 -30.37 4.32
C LEU A 91 6.06 -29.34 4.39
N TRP A 92 7.03 -29.66 5.21
CA TRP A 92 8.25 -28.89 5.32
C TRP A 92 9.34 -29.45 4.41
N GLY A 93 9.98 -28.60 3.60
CA GLY A 93 11.16 -28.92 2.80
C GLY A 93 11.24 -28.20 1.45
N PRO A 94 12.30 -28.43 0.66
CA PRO A 94 13.44 -29.31 0.94
C PRO A 94 14.39 -28.75 2.01
N ALA A 95 14.84 -29.61 2.91
CA ALA A 95 15.84 -29.30 3.91
C ALA A 95 17.21 -29.02 3.26
N ARG A 96 17.98 -28.10 3.84
CA ARG A 96 19.36 -27.85 3.38
C ARG A 96 20.30 -29.02 3.67
N THR A 97 20.05 -29.71 4.77
CA THR A 97 20.81 -30.90 5.21
C THR A 97 19.88 -32.09 5.26
N ARG A 98 20.39 -33.25 4.87
CA ARG A 98 19.64 -34.50 4.96
C ARG A 98 19.32 -34.85 6.41
N GLY A 99 18.12 -35.36 6.65
CA GLY A 99 17.75 -36.00 7.90
C GLY A 99 18.57 -37.25 8.16
N VAL A 100 18.42 -37.83 9.35
CA VAL A 100 19.19 -39.01 9.81
C VAL A 100 19.08 -40.19 8.82
N ARG A 101 17.96 -40.32 8.11
CA ARG A 101 17.70 -41.39 7.13
C ARG A 101 17.91 -40.98 5.68
N GLY A 102 18.46 -39.79 5.43
CA GLY A 102 18.68 -39.26 4.08
C GLY A 102 17.54 -38.40 3.54
N ASP A 103 16.47 -38.19 4.31
CA ASP A 103 15.28 -37.46 3.88
C ASP A 103 15.54 -35.96 3.72
N TYR A 104 14.82 -35.35 2.79
CA TYR A 104 14.83 -33.90 2.55
C TYR A 104 13.52 -33.21 2.95
N TYR A 105 12.49 -33.98 3.24
CA TYR A 105 11.16 -33.47 3.52
C TYR A 105 10.62 -34.10 4.80
N PHE A 106 9.81 -33.34 5.51
CA PHE A 106 9.09 -33.80 6.69
C PHE A 106 7.62 -33.41 6.53
N ILE A 107 6.72 -34.37 6.80
CA ILE A 107 5.29 -34.12 6.82
C ILE A 107 4.75 -34.33 8.22
N SER A 108 4.04 -33.34 8.75
CA SER A 108 3.33 -33.44 10.02
C SER A 108 1.84 -33.63 9.79
N PHE A 109 1.22 -34.45 10.63
CA PHE A 109 -0.22 -34.62 10.72
C PHE A 109 -0.63 -34.26 12.15
N THR A 110 -1.54 -33.29 12.29
CA THR A 110 -2.06 -32.83 13.59
C THR A 110 -3.57 -32.95 13.57
N ASP A 111 -4.11 -33.72 14.51
CA ASP A 111 -5.55 -33.82 14.80
C ASP A 111 -5.95 -32.79 15.87
#